data_AF-B3CFJ8-F1
#
_entry.id   AF-B3CFJ8-F1
#
_cell.length_a   1.000
_cell.length_b   1.000
_cell.length_c   1.000
_cell.angle_alpha   90.00
_cell.angle_beta   90.00
_cell.angle_gamma   90.00
#
_symmetry.space_group_name_H-M   'P 1'
#
loop_
_entity.id
_entity.type
_entity.pdbx_description
1 polymer ?
#
loop_
_entity_poly.entity_id
_entity_poly.type
_entity_poly.pdbx_seq_one_letter_code
_entity_poly.pdbx_strand_id
1 'polypeptide(L)'
;MLYTLSLLFCLFIAIWYDILNQSRYKNTWYYILLLWFIAISALQFQVGTDLPNYMKEYKQFDVYNFDFFDLFEGGEDRRQPGWILLMYGCRFFTGDFVLFKTIQAVFLNVAVFSFFKKETKSIFYVYSFMRLSVI
;
A
#
# COMPACT_ATOMS: atom_id res chain seq x y z
N MET A 1 -3.92 18.75 -2.61
CA MET A 1 -3.69 19.21 -1.22
C MET A 1 -2.95 18.17 -0.39
N LEU A 2 -3.51 16.98 -0.12
CA LEU A 2 -2.81 15.92 0.63
C LEU A 2 -1.59 15.35 -0.12
N TYR A 3 -1.72 15.12 -1.43
CA TYR A 3 -0.62 14.59 -2.27
C TYR A 3 0.53 15.57 -2.45
N THR A 4 0.22 16.85 -2.65
CA THR A 4 1.21 17.93 -2.77
C THR A 4 2.02 18.13 -1.49
N LEU A 5 1.36 18.02 -0.32
CA LEU A 5 2.04 18.09 0.98
C LEU A 5 2.96 16.88 1.19
N SER A 6 2.49 15.68 0.84
CA SER A 6 3.30 14.45 0.88
C SER A 6 4.56 14.56 0.01
N LEU A 7 4.45 15.19 -1.17
CA LEU A 7 5.58 15.36 -2.09
C LEU A 7 6.60 16.35 -1.53
N LEU A 8 6.16 17.51 -1.02
CA LEU A 8 7.04 18.50 -0.39
C LEU A 8 7.78 17.92 0.82
N PHE A 9 7.10 17.09 1.62
CA PHE A 9 7.70 16.39 2.74
C PHE A 9 8.80 15.41 2.30
N CYS A 10 8.56 14.65 1.22
CA CYS A 10 9.58 13.75 0.66
C CYS A 10 10.80 14.52 0.13
N LEU A 11 10.57 15.62 -0.60
CA LEU A 11 11.65 16.47 -1.12
C LEU A 11 12.50 17.06 0.00
N PHE A 12 11.87 17.55 1.07
CA PHE A 12 12.60 18.08 2.22
C PHE A 12 13.53 17.04 2.83
N ILE A 13 13.03 15.81 3.04
CA ILE A 13 13.82 14.70 3.60
C ILE A 13 14.92 14.26 2.62
N ALA A 14 14.64 14.23 1.32
CA ALA A 14 15.65 13.90 0.30
C ALA A 14 16.79 14.93 0.29
N ILE A 15 16.49 16.23 0.35
CA ILE A 15 17.52 17.28 0.43
C ILE A 15 18.33 17.13 1.73
N TRP A 16 17.66 16.87 2.85
CA TRP A 16 18.33 16.78 4.15
C TRP A 16 19.24 15.56 4.31
N TYR A 17 18.80 14.39 3.83
CA TYR A 17 19.52 13.14 4.04
C TYR A 17 20.38 12.71 2.86
N ASP A 18 19.96 12.96 1.61
CA ASP A 18 20.73 12.57 0.43
C ASP A 18 21.68 13.69 -0.05
N ILE A 19 21.31 14.98 0.01
CA ILE A 19 22.17 16.08 -0.46
C ILE A 19 23.08 16.60 0.66
N LEU A 20 22.52 16.88 1.83
CA LEU A 20 23.28 17.38 2.99
C LEU A 20 24.02 16.24 3.74
N ASN A 21 23.86 15.00 3.29
CA ASN A 21 24.56 13.79 3.76
C ASN A 21 24.54 13.60 5.29
N GLN A 22 23.47 14.05 5.94
CA GLN A 22 23.30 13.93 7.38
C GLN A 22 23.01 12.47 7.75
N SER A 23 23.83 11.88 8.62
CA SER A 23 23.66 10.47 9.04
C SER A 23 22.82 10.32 10.31
N ARG A 24 22.63 11.40 11.07
CA ARG A 24 21.96 11.38 12.37
C ARG A 24 20.47 11.04 12.20
N TYR A 25 20.01 9.98 12.86
CA TYR A 25 18.61 9.51 12.86
C TYR A 25 18.05 9.04 11.49
N LYS A 26 18.91 8.73 10.50
CA LYS A 26 18.47 8.27 9.17
C LYS A 26 17.49 7.09 9.21
N ASN A 27 17.72 6.11 10.10
CA ASN A 27 16.85 4.95 10.27
C ASN A 27 15.48 5.33 10.86
N THR A 28 15.44 6.24 11.84
CA THR A 28 14.19 6.68 12.46
C THR A 28 13.30 7.39 11.44
N TRP A 29 13.88 8.29 10.64
CA TRP A 29 13.15 8.98 9.58
C TRP A 29 12.67 8.04 8.48
N TYR A 30 13.43 6.99 8.16
CA TYR A 30 12.97 5.95 7.25
C TYR A 30 11.69 5.25 7.74
N TYR A 31 11.64 4.85 9.02
CA TYR A 31 10.43 4.23 9.59
C TYR A 31 9.24 5.21 9.69
N ILE A 32 9.50 6.47 10.02
CA ILE A 32 8.47 7.53 10.02
C ILE A 32 7.89 7.68 8.61
N LEU A 33 8.75 7.68 7.59
CA LEU A 33 8.33 7.84 6.20
C LEU A 33 7.55 6.62 5.70
N LEU A 34 7.95 5.40 6.09
CA LEU A 34 7.18 4.18 5.86
C LEU A 34 5.78 4.27 6.47
N LEU A 35 5.69 4.63 7.75
CA LEU A 35 4.41 4.77 8.44
C LEU A 35 3.53 5.86 7.79
N TRP A 36 4.14 6.97 7.37
CA TRP A 36 3.45 8.04 6.68
C TRP A 36 2.83 7.58 5.35
N PHE A 37 3.57 6.79 4.57
CA PHE A 37 3.07 6.24 3.31
C PHE A 37 1.95 5.20 3.52
N ILE A 38 2.09 4.33 4.53
CA ILE A 38 1.04 3.39 4.92
C ILE A 38 -0.22 4.17 5.34
N ALA A 39 -0.10 5.19 6.18
CA ALA A 39 -1.21 5.98 6.67
C ALA A 39 -1.95 6.68 5.52
N ILE A 40 -1.22 7.33 4.60
CA ILE A 40 -1.84 7.96 3.43
C ILE A 40 -2.56 6.90 2.60
N SER A 41 -1.91 5.77 2.28
CA SER A 41 -2.50 4.73 1.43
C SER A 41 -3.76 4.09 2.06
N ALA A 42 -3.75 3.84 3.37
CA ALA A 42 -4.89 3.29 4.10
C ALA A 42 -6.06 4.29 4.19
N LEU A 43 -5.77 5.58 4.44
CA LEU A 43 -6.79 6.63 4.61
C LEU A 43 -7.32 7.21 3.29
N GLN A 44 -6.67 6.94 2.16
CA GLN A 44 -7.03 7.54 0.87
C GLN A 44 -8.38 7.02 0.35
N PHE A 45 -9.45 7.83 0.44
CA PHE A 45 -10.82 7.37 0.16
C PHE A 45 -11.07 6.97 -1.31
N GLN A 46 -10.23 7.40 -2.25
CA GLN A 46 -10.29 7.07 -3.68
C GLN A 46 -8.88 6.86 -4.22
N VAL A 47 -8.49 5.61 -4.47
CA VAL A 47 -7.33 5.28 -5.32
C VAL A 47 -7.80 4.23 -6.30
N GLY A 48 -7.86 4.60 -7.58
CA GLY A 48 -8.33 3.72 -8.65
C GLY A 48 -9.84 3.81 -8.87
N THR A 49 -10.22 3.89 -10.15
CA THR A 49 -11.61 3.78 -10.63
C THR A 49 -12.30 2.49 -10.18
N ASP A 50 -11.51 1.48 -9.83
CA ASP A 50 -12.00 0.14 -9.49
C ASP A 50 -12.29 -0.05 -7.99
N LEU A 51 -11.89 0.91 -7.13
CA LEU A 51 -12.11 0.82 -5.68
C LEU A 51 -13.59 0.62 -5.29
N PRO A 52 -14.56 1.32 -5.91
CA PRO A 52 -15.98 1.07 -5.65
C PRO A 52 -16.41 -0.34 -6.07
N ASN A 53 -15.82 -0.90 -7.13
CA ASN A 53 -16.12 -2.27 -7.59
C ASN A 53 -15.56 -3.28 -6.59
N TYR A 54 -14.31 -3.11 -6.14
CA TYR A 54 -13.71 -3.94 -5.09
C TYR A 54 -14.51 -3.90 -3.77
N MET A 55 -15.02 -2.73 -3.39
CA MET A 55 -15.88 -2.60 -2.21
C MET A 55 -17.22 -3.33 -2.37
N LYS A 56 -17.80 -3.33 -3.58
CA LYS A 56 -19.04 -4.08 -3.87
C LYS A 56 -18.76 -5.59 -3.86
N GLU A 57 -17.72 -6.04 -4.55
CA GLU A 57 -17.25 -7.42 -4.57
C GLU A 57 -17.01 -7.93 -3.14
N TYR A 58 -16.29 -7.17 -2.31
CA TYR A 58 -16.01 -7.54 -0.92
C TYR A 58 -17.28 -7.65 -0.05
N LYS A 59 -18.30 -6.83 -0.31
CA LYS A 59 -19.58 -6.92 0.42
C LYS A 59 -20.43 -8.11 -0.03
N GLN A 60 -20.35 -8.46 -1.31
CA GLN A 60 -21.10 -9.55 -1.92
C GLN A 60 -20.41 -10.91 -1.76
N PHE A 61 -19.14 -10.93 -1.35
CA PHE A 61 -18.38 -12.15 -1.11
C PHE A 61 -19.00 -12.97 0.03
N ASP A 62 -19.51 -14.15 -0.33
CA ASP A 62 -20.08 -15.11 0.60
C ASP A 62 -19.00 -16.05 1.14
N VAL A 63 -18.70 -15.91 2.44
CA VAL A 63 -17.66 -16.68 3.13
C VAL A 63 -18.13 -18.10 3.43
N TYR A 64 -19.44 -18.33 3.55
CA TYR A 64 -20.00 -19.60 4.03
C TYR A 64 -20.14 -20.65 2.93
N ASN A 65 -20.26 -20.23 1.68
CA ASN A 65 -20.36 -21.10 0.51
C ASN A 65 -19.05 -21.17 -0.30
N PHE A 66 -17.94 -20.69 0.26
CA PHE A 66 -16.66 -20.65 -0.42
C PHE A 66 -16.01 -22.03 -0.48
N ASP A 67 -15.81 -22.58 -1.68
CA ASP A 67 -15.06 -23.82 -1.88
C ASP A 67 -13.59 -23.52 -2.22
N PHE A 68 -12.69 -24.40 -1.79
CA PHE A 68 -11.25 -24.26 -2.06
C PHE A 68 -10.94 -24.42 -3.56
N PHE A 69 -11.79 -25.12 -4.31
CA PHE A 69 -11.68 -25.22 -5.77
C PHE A 69 -11.94 -23.88 -6.47
N ASP A 70 -12.76 -22.99 -5.91
CA ASP A 70 -13.03 -21.65 -6.46
C ASP A 70 -11.75 -20.77 -6.52
N LEU A 71 -10.72 -21.08 -5.72
CA LEU A 71 -9.41 -20.42 -5.78
C LEU A 71 -8.66 -20.68 -7.10
N PHE A 72 -8.87 -21.85 -7.69
CA PHE A 72 -8.17 -22.32 -8.89
C PHE A 72 -9.05 -22.28 -10.14
N GLU A 73 -10.37 -22.35 -9.95
CA GLU A 73 -11.33 -22.34 -11.06
C GLU A 73 -11.42 -20.97 -11.74
N GLY A 74 -10.90 -19.92 -11.09
CA GLY A 74 -10.76 -18.61 -11.70
C GLY A 74 -12.13 -18.13 -12.19
N GLY A 75 -13.09 -18.03 -11.26
CA GLY A 75 -14.44 -17.51 -11.53
C GLY A 75 -14.41 -16.22 -12.35
N GLU A 76 -15.57 -15.83 -12.89
CA GLU A 76 -15.76 -14.92 -14.06
C GLU A 76 -14.83 -13.69 -14.17
N ASP A 77 -14.27 -13.18 -13.06
CA ASP A 77 -13.34 -12.04 -12.99
C ASP A 77 -11.83 -12.37 -12.97
N ARG A 78 -11.40 -13.63 -13.11
CA ARG A 78 -9.97 -14.04 -13.17
C ARG A 78 -9.09 -13.43 -12.06
N ARG A 79 -9.63 -13.25 -10.86
CA ARG A 79 -8.87 -12.70 -9.72
C ARG A 79 -7.77 -13.68 -9.30
N GLN A 80 -6.59 -13.17 -8.96
CA GLN A 80 -5.48 -14.02 -8.50
C GLN A 80 -5.85 -14.72 -7.19
N PRO A 81 -5.41 -15.96 -6.95
CA PRO A 81 -5.79 -16.73 -5.77
C PRO A 81 -5.40 -16.05 -4.45
N GLY A 82 -4.27 -15.31 -4.44
CA GLY A 82 -3.84 -14.54 -3.27
C GLY A 82 -4.81 -13.40 -2.90
N TRP A 83 -5.48 -12.81 -3.89
CA TRP A 83 -6.50 -11.77 -3.68
C TRP A 83 -7.75 -12.37 -3.00
N ILE A 84 -8.20 -13.51 -3.49
CA ILE A 84 -9.37 -14.23 -2.97
C ILE A 84 -9.13 -14.69 -1.53
N LEU A 85 -7.94 -15.25 -1.24
CA LEU A 85 -7.58 -15.69 0.11
C LEU A 85 -7.55 -14.50 1.10
N LEU A 86 -7.01 -13.35 0.67
CA LEU A 86 -6.98 -12.15 1.50
C LEU A 86 -8.39 -11.57 1.73
N MET A 87 -9.27 -11.60 0.72
CA MET A 87 -10.68 -11.25 0.89
C MET A 87 -11.40 -12.18 1.86
N TYR A 88 -11.26 -13.49 1.70
CA TYR A 88 -11.85 -14.50 2.59
C TYR A 88 -11.40 -14.27 4.05
N GLY A 89 -10.09 -14.15 4.27
CA GLY A 89 -9.55 -13.92 5.61
C GLY A 89 -10.06 -12.61 6.23
N CYS A 90 -10.01 -11.50 5.49
CA CYS A 90 -10.49 -10.22 6.00
C CYS A 90 -11.99 -10.25 6.29
N ARG A 91 -12.79 -10.88 5.41
CA ARG A 91 -14.26 -10.95 5.53
C ARG A 91 -14.69 -11.82 6.70
N PHE A 92 -13.91 -12.86 7.01
CA PHE A 92 -14.11 -13.69 8.20
C PHE A 92 -13.91 -12.89 9.50
N PHE A 93 -12.91 -12.01 9.57
CA PHE A 93 -12.65 -11.21 10.76
C PHE A 93 -13.50 -9.94 10.85
N THR A 94 -13.78 -9.25 9.74
CA THR A 94 -14.56 -8.00 9.74
C THR A 94 -15.27 -7.77 8.41
N GLY A 95 -16.55 -7.40 8.48
CA GLY A 95 -17.35 -7.03 7.32
C GLY A 95 -16.94 -5.74 6.63
N ASP A 96 -15.94 -5.03 7.14
CA ASP A 96 -15.50 -3.75 6.61
C ASP A 96 -14.27 -3.88 5.70
N PHE A 97 -14.35 -3.22 4.54
CA PHE A 97 -13.28 -3.16 3.55
C PHE A 97 -12.02 -2.42 4.06
N VAL A 98 -12.14 -1.70 5.18
CA VAL A 98 -11.05 -0.93 5.77
C VAL A 98 -9.88 -1.84 6.19
N LEU A 99 -10.15 -3.03 6.74
CA LEU A 99 -9.09 -3.97 7.12
C LEU A 99 -8.35 -4.50 5.90
N PHE A 100 -9.09 -4.95 4.88
CA PHE A 100 -8.54 -5.42 3.62
C PHE A 100 -7.59 -4.39 3.01
N LYS A 101 -8.05 -3.14 2.92
CA LYS A 101 -7.28 -2.02 2.39
C LYS A 101 -6.06 -1.68 3.24
N THR A 102 -6.18 -1.76 4.57
CA THR A 102 -5.05 -1.49 5.48
C THR A 102 -3.96 -2.54 5.32
N ILE A 103 -4.33 -3.82 5.23
CA ILE A 103 -3.37 -4.91 5.02
C ILE A 103 -2.64 -4.75 3.68
N GLN A 104 -3.37 -4.43 2.60
CA GLN A 104 -2.75 -4.14 1.31
C GLN A 104 -1.81 -2.94 1.36
N ALA A 105 -2.23 -1.84 2.00
CA ALA A 105 -1.41 -0.65 2.15
C ALA A 105 -0.11 -0.98 2.90
N VAL A 106 -0.17 -1.75 3.99
CA VAL A 106 1.01 -2.19 4.73
C VAL A 106 1.89 -3.08 3.86
N PHE A 107 1.33 -4.12 3.25
CA PHE A 107 2.10 -5.09 2.48
C PHE A 107 2.84 -4.43 1.31
N LEU A 108 2.15 -3.61 0.51
CA LEU A 108 2.73 -2.95 -0.65
C LEU A 108 3.81 -1.96 -0.24
N ASN A 109 3.54 -1.10 0.75
CA ASN A 109 4.54 -0.12 1.19
C ASN A 109 5.75 -0.80 1.83
N VAL A 110 5.57 -1.85 2.64
CA VAL A 110 6.70 -2.59 3.23
C VAL A 110 7.54 -3.29 2.15
N ALA A 111 6.90 -3.92 1.16
CA ALA A 111 7.60 -4.59 0.05
C ALA A 111 8.42 -3.60 -0.77
N VAL A 112 7.79 -2.50 -1.19
CA VAL A 112 8.44 -1.40 -1.93
C VAL A 112 9.59 -0.82 -1.12
N PHE A 113 9.37 -0.53 0.17
CA PHE A 113 10.39 0.06 1.01
C PHE A 113 11.58 -0.87 1.23
N SER A 114 11.32 -2.16 1.43
CA SER A 114 12.35 -3.18 1.62
C SER A 114 13.17 -3.43 0.35
N PHE A 115 12.52 -3.39 -0.81
CA PHE A 115 13.19 -3.51 -2.11
C PHE A 115 14.16 -2.36 -2.34
N PHE A 116 13.69 -1.12 -2.23
CA PHE A 116 14.54 0.06 -2.45
C PHE A 116 15.65 0.21 -1.41
N LYS A 117 15.43 -0.25 -0.17
CA LYS A 117 16.49 -0.30 0.84
C LYS A 117 17.65 -1.22 0.44
N LYS A 118 17.38 -2.29 -0.31
CA LYS A 118 18.41 -3.21 -0.79
C LYS A 118 19.12 -2.68 -2.04
N GLU A 119 18.36 -2.10 -2.97
CA GLU A 119 18.87 -1.73 -4.29
C GLU A 119 19.51 -0.34 -4.37
N THR A 120 19.27 0.56 -3.41
CA THR A 120 19.71 1.96 -3.55
C THR A 120 20.28 2.57 -2.27
N LYS A 121 21.38 3.30 -2.41
CA LYS A 121 22.01 4.07 -1.30
C LYS A 121 21.28 5.40 -1.01
N SER A 122 20.67 6.00 -2.04
CA SER A 122 19.88 7.25 -1.98
C SER A 122 18.38 6.96 -1.90
N ILE A 123 17.99 6.41 -0.76
CA ILE A 123 16.65 5.85 -0.51
C ILE A 123 15.56 6.95 -0.60
N PHE A 124 15.85 8.18 -0.18
CA PHE A 124 14.85 9.24 -0.07
C PHE A 124 14.54 9.95 -1.39
N TYR A 125 15.55 10.06 -2.27
CA TYR A 125 15.36 10.57 -3.63
C TYR A 125 14.44 9.68 -4.46
N VAL A 126 14.61 8.36 -4.37
CA VAL A 126 13.78 7.39 -5.12
C VAL A 126 12.32 7.45 -4.70
N TYR A 127 12.02 7.60 -3.41
CA TYR A 127 10.63 7.76 -2.95
C TYR A 127 10.00 9.07 -3.39
N SER A 128 10.78 10.15 -3.45
CA SER A 128 10.29 11.43 -3.98
C SER A 128 9.90 11.30 -5.46
N PHE A 129 10.72 10.59 -6.25
CA PHE A 129 10.44 10.32 -7.66
C PHE A 129 9.24 9.40 -7.85
N MET A 130 9.17 8.28 -7.11
CA MET A 130 8.05 7.34 -7.18
C MET A 130 6.71 8.01 -6.84
N ARG A 131 6.71 8.95 -5.88
CA ARG A 131 5.50 9.71 -5.55
C ARG A 131 5.11 10.69 -6.65
N LEU A 132 6.08 11.25 -7.38
CA LEU A 132 5.84 12.09 -8.56
C LEU A 132 5.15 11.32 -9.69
N SER A 133 5.49 10.03 -9.86
CA SER A 133 4.95 9.19 -10.94
C SER A 133 3.51 8.74 -10.71
N VAL A 134 3.01 8.83 -9.47
CA VAL A 134 1.69 8.34 -9.04
C VAL A 134 0.69 9.49 -8.85
N ILE A 135 1.14 10.75 -8.93
CA ILE A 135 0.29 11.95 -8.97
C ILE A 135 -0.19 12.19 -10.39
#